data_AF-A0A1B6LKR6-F1
#
_entry.id   AF-A0A1B6LKR6-F1
#
_cell.length_a   1.000
_cell.length_b   1.000
_cell.length_c   1.000
_cell.angle_alpha   90.00
_cell.angle_beta   90.00
_cell.angle_gamma   90.00
#
_symmetry.space_group_name_H-M   'P 1'
#
loop_
_entity.id
_entity.type
_entity.pdbx_description
1 polymer ?
#
loop_
_entity_poly.entity_id
_entity_poly.type
_entity_poly.pdbx_seq_one_letter_code
_entity_poly.pdbx_strand_id
1 'polypeptide(L)'
;SNEWSTSPYLNPRLQSNHALRPRIDPRETSILLFPGEGSQYVGMGQSLLKFPGVRDIFGAANDILKYDLLSLCMKGPKSKLDETKHAQVAVMVCSFAALEKLKEERPNSVNNCIATAGFSIGELTALTFAGAISFERAVRLAQLRGEAMQVAGEMEQSGMLTVLYTHSTKLHEVLTNAREHAAAEGVEKPVCEVANFLFPHCKVLAGHTQCLDFIEKNWKQLKLEKVRRLPGKGAPHTRLMEPAAFTFRK
;
A
#
# COMPACT_ATOMS: atom_id res chain seq x y z
N SER A 1 -18.13 -3.95 -36.25
CA SER A 1 -17.78 -4.92 -35.19
C SER A 1 -16.45 -4.53 -34.58
N ASN A 2 -16.46 -3.74 -33.51
CA ASN A 2 -15.26 -3.39 -32.75
C ASN A 2 -15.64 -3.03 -31.30
N GLU A 3 -16.44 -3.90 -30.68
CA GLU A 3 -16.65 -3.87 -29.24
C GLU A 3 -15.62 -4.79 -28.59
N TRP A 4 -14.55 -4.19 -28.11
CA TRP A 4 -13.74 -4.77 -27.05
C TRP A 4 -13.62 -3.78 -25.91
N SER A 5 -13.66 -4.35 -24.70
CA SER A 5 -12.99 -3.90 -23.49
C SER A 5 -13.68 -2.84 -22.63
N THR A 6 -14.51 -3.32 -21.71
CA THR A 6 -14.40 -3.12 -20.24
C THR A 6 -13.60 -1.90 -19.73
N SER A 7 -13.97 -0.69 -20.13
CA SER A 7 -13.50 0.52 -19.46
C SER A 7 -14.50 0.86 -18.35
N PRO A 8 -14.10 0.87 -17.06
CA PRO A 8 -14.97 1.37 -15.99
C PRO A 8 -15.12 2.91 -16.04
N TYR A 9 -14.44 3.58 -16.97
CA TYR A 9 -14.51 5.02 -17.12
C TYR A 9 -15.70 5.42 -17.99
N LEU A 10 -16.61 6.19 -17.40
CA LEU A 10 -17.66 6.93 -18.10
C LEU A 10 -17.07 7.69 -19.29
N ASN A 11 -17.81 7.65 -20.40
CA ASN A 11 -17.58 8.34 -21.69
C ASN A 11 -16.58 9.52 -21.63
N PRO A 12 -15.53 9.57 -22.48
CA PRO A 12 -14.52 10.63 -22.47
C PRO A 12 -15.00 11.96 -23.07
N ARG A 13 -16.30 12.26 -23.00
CA ARG A 13 -16.88 13.49 -23.53
C ARG A 13 -17.57 14.24 -22.42
N LEU A 14 -16.86 15.21 -21.82
CA LEU A 14 -17.33 16.51 -21.29
C LEU A 14 -16.38 17.20 -20.29
N GLN A 15 -15.17 16.69 -20.02
CA GLN A 15 -14.18 17.41 -19.18
C GLN A 15 -13.18 18.30 -19.95
N SER A 16 -13.14 18.20 -21.29
CA SER A 16 -12.07 18.82 -22.10
C SER A 16 -12.28 20.30 -22.44
N ASN A 17 -13.47 20.88 -22.23
CA ASN A 17 -13.78 22.20 -22.81
C ASN A 17 -13.41 23.41 -21.93
N HIS A 18 -12.99 23.22 -20.68
CA HIS A 18 -12.70 24.35 -19.78
C HIS A 18 -11.42 24.26 -18.94
N ALA A 19 -10.57 23.26 -19.15
CA ALA A 19 -9.26 23.23 -18.49
C ALA A 19 -8.19 23.86 -19.39
N LEU A 20 -8.05 25.18 -19.36
CA LEU A 20 -6.82 25.87 -19.79
C LEU A 20 -5.69 25.47 -18.82
N ARG A 21 -5.26 24.21 -18.83
CA ARG A 21 -4.01 23.84 -18.18
C ARG A 21 -2.89 24.36 -19.08
N PRO A 22 -2.01 25.24 -18.57
CA PRO A 22 -0.83 25.64 -19.32
C PRO A 22 -0.11 24.40 -19.82
N ARG A 23 0.46 24.49 -21.02
CA ARG A 23 1.29 23.40 -21.55
C ARG A 23 2.56 23.34 -20.69
N ILE A 24 2.62 22.37 -19.79
CA ILE A 24 3.77 22.15 -18.90
C ILE A 24 4.75 21.23 -19.62
N ASP A 25 6.04 21.60 -19.69
CA ASP A 25 7.09 20.71 -20.20
C ASP A 25 7.33 19.59 -19.16
N PRO A 26 7.12 18.30 -19.52
CA PRO A 26 7.35 17.20 -18.59
C PRO A 26 8.79 17.12 -18.06
N ARG A 27 9.77 17.68 -18.79
CA ARG A 27 11.19 17.70 -18.38
C ARG A 27 11.45 18.66 -17.22
N GLU A 28 10.58 19.66 -17.06
CA GLU A 28 10.70 20.69 -16.03
C GLU A 28 9.84 20.38 -14.80
N THR A 29 9.16 19.23 -14.76
CA THR A 29 8.23 18.88 -13.68
C THR A 29 8.48 17.49 -13.12
N SER A 30 7.90 17.25 -11.94
CA SER A 30 8.03 15.99 -11.24
C SER A 30 6.68 15.49 -10.72
N ILE A 31 6.62 14.17 -10.52
CA ILE A 31 5.55 13.49 -9.80
C ILE A 31 6.21 12.72 -8.66
N LEU A 32 5.77 12.95 -7.43
CA LEU A 32 6.31 12.24 -6.26
C LEU A 32 5.40 11.08 -5.89
N LEU A 33 5.96 9.87 -5.89
CA LEU A 33 5.28 8.65 -5.52
C LEU A 33 5.79 8.14 -4.18
N PHE A 34 4.88 7.91 -3.24
CA PHE A 34 5.22 7.44 -1.90
C PHE A 34 4.95 5.94 -1.74
N PRO A 35 5.91 5.15 -1.23
CA PRO A 35 5.76 3.71 -1.09
C PRO A 35 4.79 3.35 0.04
N GLY A 36 4.29 2.11 -0.02
CA GLY A 36 3.47 1.52 1.04
C GLY A 36 4.26 0.61 1.97
N GLU A 37 3.52 -0.06 2.86
CA GLU A 37 4.03 -1.12 3.72
C GLU A 37 4.70 -2.25 2.89
N GLY A 38 5.76 -2.84 3.41
CA GLY A 38 6.62 -3.82 2.75
C GLY A 38 7.96 -3.25 2.28
N SER A 39 8.13 -1.92 2.27
CA SER A 39 9.40 -1.26 1.94
C SER A 39 10.31 -1.03 3.16
N GLN A 40 9.86 -1.35 4.38
CA GLN A 40 10.64 -1.18 5.60
C GLN A 40 11.79 -2.18 5.72
N TYR A 41 12.91 -1.73 6.27
CA TYR A 41 14.06 -2.56 6.58
C TYR A 41 14.84 -1.99 7.76
N VAL A 42 15.49 -2.87 8.54
CA VAL A 42 16.35 -2.43 9.64
C VAL A 42 17.55 -1.67 9.08
N GLY A 43 17.82 -0.49 9.62
CA GLY A 43 18.81 0.47 9.11
C GLY A 43 18.20 1.61 8.30
N MET A 44 16.89 1.56 7.98
CA MET A 44 16.21 2.67 7.34
C MET A 44 16.28 3.94 8.21
N GLY A 45 16.41 5.10 7.57
CA GLY A 45 16.55 6.38 8.26
C GLY A 45 17.97 6.75 8.71
N GLN A 46 18.87 5.78 8.92
CA GLN A 46 20.21 6.06 9.44
C GLN A 46 21.02 7.01 8.55
N SER A 47 21.08 6.73 7.25
CA SER A 47 21.81 7.55 6.28
C SER A 47 21.15 8.90 6.01
N LEU A 48 19.92 9.11 6.48
CA LEU A 48 19.15 10.33 6.31
C LEU A 48 19.41 11.34 7.45
N LEU A 49 19.91 10.90 8.61
CA LEU A 49 20.15 11.76 9.77
C LEU A 49 21.16 12.90 9.55
N LYS A 50 21.92 12.85 8.44
CA LYS A 50 22.84 13.91 8.03
C LYS A 50 22.14 15.10 7.36
N PHE A 51 20.90 14.94 6.91
CA PHE A 51 20.15 16.00 6.25
C PHE A 51 19.40 16.84 7.30
N PRO A 52 19.32 18.17 7.12
CA PRO A 52 18.57 19.05 8.01
C PRO A 52 17.11 18.62 8.17
N GLY A 53 16.50 18.89 9.32
CA GLY A 53 15.08 18.60 9.59
C GLY A 53 14.73 17.12 9.81
N VAL A 54 15.57 16.17 9.41
CA VAL A 54 15.28 14.73 9.59
C VAL A 54 15.14 14.35 11.07
N ARG A 55 16.01 14.89 11.93
CA ARG A 55 15.91 14.64 13.39
C ARG A 55 14.62 15.20 13.97
N ASP A 56 14.20 16.36 13.51
CA ASP A 56 12.98 17.03 13.99
C ASP A 56 11.73 16.26 13.55
N ILE A 57 11.71 15.75 12.32
CA ILE A 57 10.64 14.87 11.80
C ILE A 57 10.47 13.62 12.69
N PHE A 58 11.56 12.95 13.04
CA PHE A 58 11.50 11.80 13.95
C PHE A 58 11.13 12.21 15.37
N GLY A 59 11.61 13.36 15.86
CA GLY A 59 11.23 13.92 17.17
C GLY A 59 9.73 14.17 17.27
N ALA A 60 9.16 14.89 16.30
CA ALA A 60 7.74 15.17 16.22
C ALA A 60 6.89 13.88 16.13
N ALA A 61 7.37 12.88 15.39
CA ALA A 61 6.71 11.57 15.36
C ALA A 61 6.77 10.87 16.72
N ASN A 62 7.94 10.84 17.37
CA ASN A 62 8.13 10.22 18.68
C ASN A 62 7.24 10.86 19.77
N ASP A 63 7.06 12.18 19.73
CA ASP A 63 6.18 12.91 20.66
C ASP A 63 4.72 12.45 20.57
N ILE A 64 4.28 12.01 19.39
CA ILE A 64 2.94 11.47 19.16
C ILE A 64 2.88 10.01 19.56
N LEU A 65 3.84 9.22 19.09
CA LEU A 65 3.86 7.76 19.21
C LEU A 65 4.20 7.27 20.62
N LYS A 66 4.87 8.11 21.42
CA LYS A 66 5.35 7.79 22.77
C LYS A 66 6.37 6.65 22.82
N TYR A 67 7.05 6.38 21.70
CA TYR A 67 8.20 5.48 21.62
C TYR A 67 9.22 6.00 20.59
N ASP A 68 10.46 5.51 20.67
CA ASP A 68 11.52 5.90 19.74
C ASP A 68 11.41 5.13 18.41
N LEU A 69 10.73 5.74 17.44
CA LEU A 69 10.57 5.20 16.10
C LEU A 69 11.90 5.12 15.35
N LEU A 70 12.78 6.11 15.52
CA LEU A 70 14.08 6.13 14.84
C LEU A 70 14.95 4.95 15.27
N SER A 71 15.01 4.69 16.58
CA SER A 71 15.73 3.52 17.11
C SER A 71 15.16 2.21 16.56
N LEU A 72 13.83 2.07 16.49
CA LEU A 72 13.20 0.89 15.90
C LEU A 72 13.56 0.73 14.41
N CYS A 73 13.50 1.80 13.62
CA CYS A 73 13.88 1.79 12.21
C CYS A 73 15.37 1.42 12.01
N MET A 74 16.26 1.95 12.84
CA MET A 74 17.70 1.75 12.69
C MET A 74 18.19 0.40 13.21
N LYS A 75 17.67 -0.04 14.37
CA LYS A 75 18.23 -1.16 15.14
C LYS A 75 17.30 -2.38 15.17
N GLY A 76 16.02 -2.22 14.85
CA GLY A 76 15.05 -3.29 14.89
C GLY A 76 14.63 -3.67 16.33
N PRO A 77 14.29 -4.95 16.58
CA PRO A 77 14.44 -6.10 15.69
C PRO A 77 13.51 -6.05 14.47
N LYS A 78 13.89 -6.74 13.39
CA LYS A 78 13.09 -6.78 12.15
C LYS A 78 11.66 -7.28 12.39
N SER A 79 11.49 -8.29 13.25
CA SER A 79 10.17 -8.83 13.60
C SER A 79 9.22 -7.75 14.13
N LYS A 80 9.71 -6.85 14.99
CA LYS A 80 8.92 -5.75 15.54
C LYS A 80 8.68 -4.65 14.50
N LEU A 81 9.68 -4.32 13.69
CA LEU A 81 9.52 -3.34 12.61
C LEU A 81 8.52 -3.81 11.54
N ASP A 82 8.40 -5.12 11.32
CA ASP A 82 7.45 -5.71 10.38
C ASP A 82 6.02 -5.83 10.94
N GLU A 83 5.78 -5.56 12.23
CA GLU A 83 4.42 -5.45 12.75
C GLU A 83 3.72 -4.27 12.07
N THR A 84 2.52 -4.48 11.51
CA THR A 84 1.80 -3.51 10.67
C THR A 84 1.63 -2.16 11.37
N LYS A 85 1.37 -2.16 12.68
CA LYS A 85 1.29 -0.93 13.51
C LYS A 85 2.57 -0.09 13.52
N HIS A 86 3.74 -0.73 13.41
CA HIS A 86 5.03 -0.04 13.39
C HIS A 86 5.49 0.23 11.96
N ALA A 87 5.32 -0.73 11.05
CA ALA A 87 5.73 -0.64 9.66
C ALA A 87 5.09 0.57 8.95
N GLN A 88 3.79 0.80 9.15
CA GLN A 88 3.08 1.90 8.50
C GLN A 88 3.66 3.27 8.87
N VAL A 89 3.85 3.52 10.16
CA VAL A 89 4.40 4.80 10.64
C VAL A 89 5.88 4.92 10.26
N ALA A 90 6.65 3.83 10.35
CA ALA A 90 8.05 3.82 9.93
C ALA A 90 8.22 4.21 8.45
N VAL A 91 7.45 3.59 7.55
CA VAL A 91 7.48 3.90 6.11
C VAL A 91 7.09 5.36 5.85
N MET A 92 6.02 5.85 6.49
CA MET A 92 5.58 7.22 6.32
C MET A 92 6.65 8.23 6.79
N VAL A 93 7.15 8.09 8.02
CA VAL A 93 8.11 9.04 8.61
C VAL A 93 9.45 8.99 7.86
N CYS A 94 9.93 7.80 7.48
CA CYS A 94 11.13 7.69 6.64
C CYS A 94 10.93 8.28 5.24
N SER A 95 9.70 8.29 4.70
CA SER A 95 9.42 8.95 3.42
C SER A 95 9.58 10.47 3.55
N PHE A 96 9.17 11.08 4.67
CA PHE A 96 9.45 12.49 4.94
C PHE A 96 10.94 12.77 5.15
N ALA A 97 11.65 11.89 5.85
CA ALA A 97 13.11 12.00 5.96
C ALA A 97 13.80 11.92 4.58
N ALA A 98 13.31 11.05 3.69
CA ALA A 98 13.82 10.95 2.32
C ALA A 98 13.46 12.18 1.47
N LEU A 99 12.33 12.83 1.76
CA LEU A 99 11.95 14.09 1.15
C LEU A 99 12.91 15.23 1.54
N GLU A 100 13.39 15.30 2.78
CA GLU A 100 14.42 16.28 3.18
C GLU A 100 15.72 16.09 2.40
N LYS A 101 16.15 14.83 2.21
CA LYS A 101 17.25 14.52 1.30
C LYS A 101 16.98 15.01 -0.12
N LEU A 102 15.78 14.76 -0.65
CA LEU A 102 15.42 15.16 -2.01
C LEU A 102 15.41 16.69 -2.18
N LYS A 103 14.93 17.43 -1.18
CA LYS A 103 14.96 18.90 -1.14
C LYS A 103 16.39 19.44 -1.20
N GLU A 104 17.30 18.82 -0.45
CA GLU A 104 18.72 19.21 -0.42
C GLU A 104 19.42 18.90 -1.75
N GLU A 105 19.27 17.67 -2.27
CA GLU A 105 20.02 17.22 -3.44
C GLU A 105 19.40 17.71 -4.76
N ARG A 106 18.08 17.88 -4.82
CA ARG A 106 17.32 18.21 -6.05
C ARG A 106 16.08 19.07 -5.73
N PRO A 107 16.25 20.33 -5.30
CA PRO A 107 15.13 21.18 -4.87
C PRO A 107 14.05 21.35 -5.94
N ASN A 108 14.43 21.43 -7.22
CA ASN A 108 13.48 21.55 -8.34
C ASN A 108 12.56 20.34 -8.48
N SER A 109 12.99 19.14 -8.03
CA SER A 109 12.11 17.96 -8.00
C SER A 109 10.97 18.09 -6.98
N VAL A 110 11.09 18.97 -5.99
CA VAL A 110 10.03 19.25 -5.02
C VAL A 110 9.27 20.51 -5.44
N ASN A 111 9.98 21.57 -5.80
CA ASN A 111 9.38 22.86 -6.18
C ASN A 111 8.51 22.77 -7.44
N ASN A 112 8.90 21.92 -8.39
CA ASN A 112 8.15 21.71 -9.65
C ASN A 112 7.28 20.45 -9.61
N CYS A 113 6.95 19.95 -8.41
CA CYS A 113 6.07 18.82 -8.27
C CYS A 113 4.64 19.21 -8.61
N ILE A 114 4.07 18.58 -9.64
CA ILE A 114 2.72 18.89 -10.13
C ILE A 114 1.67 17.89 -9.69
N ALA A 115 2.10 16.73 -9.20
CA ALA A 115 1.22 15.68 -8.70
C ALA A 115 1.96 14.78 -7.72
N THR A 116 1.20 14.20 -6.80
CA THR A 116 1.68 13.15 -5.91
C THR A 116 0.65 12.04 -5.80
N ALA A 117 1.14 10.82 -5.56
CA ALA A 117 0.31 9.69 -5.22
C ALA A 117 1.06 8.79 -4.24
N GLY A 118 0.33 7.91 -3.56
CA GLY A 118 0.94 6.97 -2.65
C GLY A 118 0.25 5.62 -2.68
N PHE A 119 1.03 4.58 -2.45
CA PHE A 119 0.53 3.21 -2.46
C PHE A 119 0.13 2.80 -1.04
N SER A 120 -1.14 2.45 -0.81
CA SER A 120 -1.65 2.05 0.52
C SER A 120 -1.35 3.14 1.57
N ILE A 121 -0.57 2.86 2.62
CA ILE A 121 -0.19 3.87 3.63
C ILE A 121 0.52 5.09 3.01
N GLY A 122 1.20 4.91 1.88
CA GLY A 122 1.81 6.01 1.14
C GLY A 122 0.81 7.10 0.75
N GLU A 123 -0.49 6.79 0.65
CA GLU A 123 -1.54 7.77 0.38
C GLU A 123 -1.60 8.85 1.47
N LEU A 124 -1.44 8.47 2.75
CA LEU A 124 -1.35 9.45 3.84
C LEU A 124 -0.10 10.32 3.69
N THR A 125 1.03 9.73 3.28
CA THR A 125 2.26 10.49 3.00
C THR A 125 2.04 11.48 1.86
N ALA A 126 1.39 11.06 0.77
CA ALA A 126 1.08 11.91 -0.39
C ALA A 126 0.14 13.06 -0.04
N LEU A 127 -0.95 12.78 0.67
CA LEU A 127 -1.90 13.78 1.15
C LEU A 127 -1.25 14.79 2.09
N THR A 128 -0.37 14.32 2.96
CA THR A 128 0.39 15.18 3.88
C THR A 128 1.38 16.06 3.12
N PHE A 129 2.13 15.49 2.16
CA PHE A 129 3.03 16.25 1.30
C PHE A 129 2.28 17.32 0.49
N ALA A 130 1.09 17.01 -0.02
CA ALA A 130 0.23 17.95 -0.73
C ALA A 130 -0.43 19.01 0.17
N GLY A 131 -0.21 18.96 1.49
CA GLY A 131 -0.79 19.90 2.46
C GLY A 131 -2.26 19.67 2.78
N ALA A 132 -2.87 18.57 2.33
CA ALA A 132 -4.27 18.25 2.61
C ALA A 132 -4.52 17.86 4.08
N ILE A 133 -3.49 17.30 4.73
CA ILE A 133 -3.50 16.99 6.17
C ILE A 133 -2.15 17.38 6.78
N SER A 134 -2.16 17.83 8.04
CA SER A 134 -0.93 18.14 8.79
C SER A 134 -0.14 16.87 9.13
N PHE A 135 1.18 16.99 9.26
CA PHE A 135 2.06 15.87 9.61
C PHE A 135 1.62 15.14 10.90
N GLU A 136 1.28 15.89 11.95
CA GLU A 136 0.91 15.33 13.25
C GLU A 136 -0.38 14.50 13.17
N ARG A 137 -1.38 15.02 12.45
CA ARG A 137 -2.62 14.28 12.16
C ARG A 137 -2.34 13.03 11.35
N ALA A 138 -1.47 13.12 10.35
CA ALA A 138 -1.15 11.99 9.50
C ALA A 138 -0.39 10.89 10.26
N VAL A 139 0.53 11.24 11.17
CA VAL A 139 1.20 10.27 12.06
C VAL A 139 0.18 9.57 12.98
N ARG A 140 -0.76 10.33 13.58
CA ARG A 140 -1.84 9.74 14.40
C ARG A 140 -2.74 8.81 13.59
N LEU A 141 -3.11 9.21 12.38
CA LEU A 141 -3.90 8.37 11.47
C LEU A 141 -3.14 7.11 11.06
N ALA A 142 -1.85 7.22 10.74
CA ALA A 142 -1.01 6.07 10.41
C ALA A 142 -0.90 5.09 11.58
N GLN A 143 -0.74 5.60 12.80
CA GLN A 143 -0.74 4.79 14.03
C GLN A 143 -2.07 4.06 14.21
N LEU A 144 -3.20 4.78 14.21
CA LEU A 144 -4.53 4.21 14.39
C LEU A 144 -4.85 3.18 13.30
N ARG A 145 -4.54 3.50 12.04
CA ARG A 145 -4.71 2.59 10.90
C ARG A 145 -3.90 1.33 11.07
N GLY A 146 -2.62 1.46 11.42
CA GLY A 146 -1.73 0.32 11.60
C GLY A 146 -2.16 -0.59 12.75
N GLU A 147 -2.58 -0.02 13.88
CA GLU A 147 -3.12 -0.76 15.03
C GLU A 147 -4.42 -1.48 14.68
N ALA A 148 -5.37 -0.78 14.05
CA ALA A 148 -6.65 -1.37 13.65
C ALA A 148 -6.48 -2.49 12.62
N MET A 149 -5.59 -2.31 11.63
CA MET A 149 -5.28 -3.34 10.64
C MET A 149 -4.54 -4.54 11.24
N GLN A 150 -3.63 -4.31 12.20
CA GLN A 150 -2.96 -5.40 12.92
C GLN A 150 -3.99 -6.28 13.63
N VAL A 151 -4.91 -5.66 14.38
CA VAL A 151 -5.99 -6.38 15.09
C VAL A 151 -6.86 -7.16 14.11
N ALA A 152 -7.31 -6.53 13.01
CA ALA A 152 -8.12 -7.22 12.00
C ALA A 152 -7.37 -8.39 11.33
N GLY A 153 -6.06 -8.23 11.07
CA GLY A 153 -5.23 -9.29 10.49
C GLY A 153 -4.94 -10.46 11.44
N GLU A 154 -5.16 -10.29 12.75
CA GLU A 154 -5.03 -11.33 13.76
C GLU A 154 -6.34 -12.08 14.03
N MET A 155 -7.48 -11.52 13.64
CA MET A 155 -8.80 -12.16 13.79
C MET A 155 -8.97 -13.39 12.90
N GLU A 156 -8.41 -13.35 11.69
CA GLU A 156 -8.60 -14.39 10.67
C GLU A 156 -7.27 -14.82 10.05
N GLN A 157 -7.07 -16.13 9.92
CA GLN A 157 -5.90 -16.68 9.23
C GLN A 157 -5.98 -16.32 7.73
N SER A 158 -5.16 -15.36 7.34
CA SER A 158 -5.25 -14.73 6.03
C SER A 158 -3.90 -14.19 5.56
N GLY A 159 -3.80 -13.93 4.26
CA GLY A 159 -2.55 -13.48 3.65
C GLY A 159 -2.72 -12.93 2.23
N MET A 160 -1.61 -12.91 1.49
CA MET A 160 -1.56 -12.41 0.13
C MET A 160 -0.69 -13.26 -0.81
N LEU A 161 -1.07 -13.28 -2.09
CA LEU A 161 -0.37 -13.89 -3.20
C LEU A 161 -0.15 -12.88 -4.32
N THR A 162 1.09 -12.72 -4.78
CA THR A 162 1.33 -12.15 -6.10
C THR A 162 1.08 -13.21 -7.16
N VAL A 163 0.24 -12.90 -8.15
CA VAL A 163 -0.05 -13.78 -9.27
C VAL A 163 0.32 -13.09 -10.59
N LEU A 164 1.09 -13.79 -11.43
CA LEU A 164 1.35 -13.43 -12.82
C LEU A 164 0.47 -14.33 -13.70
N TYR A 165 -0.18 -13.75 -14.70
CA TYR A 165 -1.14 -14.46 -15.53
C TYR A 165 -1.26 -13.82 -16.92
N THR A 166 -1.84 -14.54 -17.88
CA THR A 166 -2.01 -14.06 -19.26
C THR A 166 -3.45 -13.67 -19.54
N HIS A 167 -3.73 -13.08 -20.71
CA HIS A 167 -5.09 -12.78 -21.15
C HIS A 167 -6.01 -14.01 -21.22
N SER A 168 -5.43 -15.23 -21.29
CA SER A 168 -6.18 -16.49 -21.32
C SER A 168 -6.67 -16.94 -19.94
N THR A 169 -6.15 -16.35 -18.87
CA THR A 169 -6.49 -16.68 -17.48
C THR A 169 -7.79 -16.01 -17.08
N LYS A 170 -8.78 -16.80 -16.65
CA LYS A 170 -10.04 -16.28 -16.12
C LYS A 170 -9.94 -16.06 -14.61
N LEU A 171 -9.38 -14.93 -14.20
CA LEU A 171 -9.11 -14.66 -12.79
C LEU A 171 -10.38 -14.69 -11.90
N HIS A 172 -11.54 -14.31 -12.43
CA HIS A 172 -12.80 -14.43 -11.69
C HIS A 172 -13.11 -15.89 -11.30
N GLU A 173 -12.92 -16.84 -12.23
CA GLU A 173 -13.10 -18.28 -11.96
C GLU A 173 -12.08 -18.77 -10.92
N VAL A 174 -10.83 -18.31 -10.99
CA VAL A 174 -9.80 -18.61 -9.97
C VAL A 174 -10.26 -18.21 -8.57
N LEU A 175 -10.79 -16.99 -8.42
CA LEU A 175 -11.26 -16.48 -7.13
C LEU A 175 -12.51 -17.22 -6.64
N THR A 176 -13.43 -17.56 -7.54
CA THR A 176 -14.64 -18.33 -7.21
C THR A 176 -14.27 -19.75 -6.74
N ASN A 177 -13.45 -20.47 -7.50
CA ASN A 177 -13.02 -21.83 -7.15
C ASN A 177 -12.28 -21.85 -5.81
N ALA A 178 -11.44 -20.83 -5.54
CA ALA A 178 -10.75 -20.71 -4.27
C ALA A 178 -11.71 -20.51 -3.08
N ARG A 179 -12.76 -19.69 -3.24
CA ARG A 179 -13.79 -19.50 -2.21
C ARG A 179 -14.63 -20.75 -2.02
N GLU A 180 -15.03 -21.42 -3.09
CA GLU A 180 -15.79 -22.68 -3.02
C GLU A 180 -14.99 -23.78 -2.29
N HIS A 181 -13.69 -23.88 -2.58
CA HIS A 181 -12.80 -24.79 -1.87
C HIS A 181 -12.73 -24.47 -0.38
N ALA A 182 -12.50 -23.21 -0.01
CA ALA A 182 -12.45 -22.80 1.39
C ALA A 182 -13.78 -23.01 2.12
N ALA A 183 -14.93 -22.81 1.46
CA ALA A 183 -16.24 -23.14 2.01
C ALA A 183 -16.38 -24.64 2.28
N ALA A 184 -15.94 -25.49 1.35
CA ALA A 184 -15.94 -26.94 1.53
C ALA A 184 -15.01 -27.40 2.67
N GLU A 185 -13.95 -26.64 2.96
CA GLU A 185 -13.07 -26.83 4.13
C GLU A 185 -13.63 -26.22 5.43
N GLY A 186 -14.84 -25.66 5.41
CA GLY A 186 -15.54 -25.17 6.61
C GLY A 186 -15.38 -23.69 6.91
N VAL A 187 -14.79 -22.89 6.01
CA VAL A 187 -14.77 -21.42 6.16
C VAL A 187 -16.16 -20.87 5.87
N GLU A 188 -16.84 -20.30 6.88
CA GLU A 188 -18.24 -19.86 6.77
C GLU A 188 -18.44 -18.77 5.69
N LYS A 189 -17.53 -17.78 5.64
CA LYS A 189 -17.60 -16.64 4.71
C LYS A 189 -16.25 -16.44 4.01
N PRO A 190 -15.90 -17.31 3.05
CA PRO A 190 -14.59 -17.30 2.44
C PRO A 190 -14.38 -16.04 1.62
N VAL A 191 -13.34 -15.29 1.97
CA VAL A 191 -12.85 -14.13 1.23
C VAL A 191 -11.64 -14.53 0.39
N CYS A 192 -11.68 -14.20 -0.89
CA CYS A 192 -10.55 -14.23 -1.82
C CYS A 192 -10.83 -13.18 -2.91
N GLU A 193 -10.06 -12.10 -2.91
CA GLU A 193 -10.31 -10.89 -3.69
C GLU A 193 -9.00 -10.38 -4.32
N VAL A 194 -9.11 -9.52 -5.34
CA VAL A 194 -7.95 -8.79 -5.86
C VAL A 194 -7.70 -7.59 -4.94
N ALA A 195 -6.64 -7.65 -4.12
CA ALA A 195 -6.24 -6.56 -3.23
C ALA A 195 -5.50 -5.44 -3.98
N ASN A 196 -4.63 -5.80 -4.93
CA ASN A 196 -3.86 -4.81 -5.70
C ASN A 196 -3.79 -5.14 -7.18
N PHE A 197 -3.97 -4.10 -7.99
CA PHE A 197 -3.72 -4.12 -9.43
C PHE A 197 -2.34 -3.51 -9.67
N LEU A 198 -1.32 -4.34 -9.89
CA LEU A 198 0.07 -3.86 -10.03
C LEU A 198 0.35 -3.40 -11.47
N PHE A 199 0.16 -4.30 -12.43
CA PHE A 199 0.27 -4.03 -13.86
C PHE A 199 -0.62 -5.02 -14.63
N PRO A 200 -0.87 -4.86 -15.95
CA PRO A 200 -1.94 -5.59 -16.66
C PRO A 200 -1.98 -7.11 -16.47
N HIS A 201 -0.82 -7.74 -16.26
CA HIS A 201 -0.66 -9.19 -16.11
C HIS A 201 -0.26 -9.63 -14.69
N CYS A 202 -0.25 -8.71 -13.72
CA CYS A 202 0.17 -9.00 -12.35
C CYS A 202 -0.74 -8.33 -11.33
N LYS A 203 -1.23 -9.15 -10.40
CA LYS A 203 -2.14 -8.74 -9.33
C LYS A 203 -1.69 -9.32 -8.01
N VAL A 204 -2.12 -8.69 -6.92
CA VAL A 204 -2.07 -9.27 -5.59
C VAL A 204 -3.46 -9.77 -5.25
N LEU A 205 -3.59 -11.06 -4.99
CA LEU A 205 -4.78 -11.68 -4.43
C LEU A 205 -4.62 -11.73 -2.91
N ALA A 206 -5.69 -11.51 -2.18
CA ALA A 206 -5.68 -11.58 -0.73
C ALA A 206 -6.98 -12.21 -0.21
N GLY A 207 -6.89 -12.90 0.92
CA GLY A 207 -8.01 -13.64 1.47
C GLY A 207 -7.60 -14.64 2.55
N HIS A 208 -8.51 -15.55 2.88
CA HIS A 208 -8.28 -16.62 3.83
C HIS A 208 -7.17 -17.57 3.33
N THR A 209 -6.37 -18.10 4.26
CA THR A 209 -5.26 -18.98 3.94
C THR A 209 -5.68 -20.18 3.08
N GLN A 210 -6.84 -20.78 3.34
CA GLN A 210 -7.41 -21.90 2.58
C GLN A 210 -7.60 -21.54 1.09
N CYS A 211 -8.14 -20.35 0.80
CA CYS A 211 -8.29 -19.87 -0.57
C CYS A 211 -6.92 -19.75 -1.26
N LEU A 212 -5.94 -19.20 -0.55
CA LEU A 212 -4.62 -18.96 -1.11
C LEU A 212 -3.83 -20.27 -1.29
N ASP A 213 -3.96 -21.22 -0.37
CA ASP A 213 -3.39 -22.56 -0.45
C ASP A 213 -3.94 -23.33 -1.65
N PHE A 214 -5.24 -23.23 -1.89
CA PHE A 214 -5.86 -23.79 -3.09
C PHE A 214 -5.23 -23.22 -4.37
N ILE A 215 -5.08 -21.90 -4.45
CA ILE A 215 -4.48 -21.24 -5.62
C ILE A 215 -3.02 -21.67 -5.80
N GLU A 216 -2.23 -21.71 -4.73
CA GLU A 216 -0.82 -22.14 -4.78
C GLU A 216 -0.66 -23.60 -5.17
N LYS A 217 -1.56 -24.49 -4.74
CA LYS A 217 -1.51 -25.91 -5.13
C LYS A 217 -1.95 -26.15 -6.57
N ASN A 218 -2.87 -25.32 -7.10
CA ASN A 218 -3.53 -25.55 -8.39
C ASN A 218 -3.15 -24.53 -9.48
N TRP A 219 -2.13 -23.70 -9.26
CA TRP A 219 -1.86 -22.53 -10.10
C TRP A 219 -1.67 -22.86 -11.59
N LYS A 220 -1.07 -24.01 -11.92
CA LYS A 220 -0.90 -24.45 -13.32
C LYS A 220 -2.24 -24.79 -13.99
N GLN A 221 -3.11 -25.52 -13.28
CA GLN A 221 -4.45 -25.89 -13.74
C GLN A 221 -5.33 -24.64 -13.90
N LEU A 222 -5.12 -23.67 -13.01
CA LEU A 222 -5.76 -22.35 -13.04
C LEU A 222 -5.18 -21.41 -14.11
N LYS A 223 -4.22 -21.87 -14.92
CA LYS A 223 -3.56 -21.12 -16.00
C LYS A 223 -2.88 -19.85 -15.50
N LEU A 224 -2.28 -19.87 -14.31
CA LEU A 224 -1.39 -18.83 -13.82
C LEU A 224 0.04 -19.12 -14.31
N GLU A 225 0.83 -18.08 -14.53
CA GLU A 225 2.24 -18.19 -14.95
C GLU A 225 3.20 -18.25 -13.77
N LYS A 226 2.86 -17.54 -12.69
CA LYS A 226 3.64 -17.53 -11.45
C LYS A 226 2.75 -17.18 -10.28
N VAL A 227 2.99 -17.82 -9.14
CA VAL A 227 2.36 -17.50 -7.87
C VAL A 227 3.44 -17.40 -6.80
N ARG A 228 3.34 -16.38 -5.94
CA ARG A 228 4.27 -16.18 -4.83
C ARG A 228 3.55 -15.63 -3.61
N ARG A 229 3.65 -16.31 -2.46
CA ARG A 229 3.25 -15.77 -1.16
C ARG A 229 4.05 -14.51 -0.80
N LEU A 230 3.33 -13.49 -0.38
CA LEU A 230 3.93 -12.30 0.21
C LEU A 230 4.13 -12.52 1.71
N PRO A 231 5.28 -12.08 2.28
CA PRO A 231 5.46 -12.09 3.72
C PRO A 231 4.52 -11.09 4.38
N GLY A 232 4.06 -11.42 5.58
CA GLY A 232 3.11 -10.61 6.35
C GLY A 232 1.92 -11.42 6.84
N LYS A 233 1.10 -10.80 7.68
CA LYS A 233 -0.17 -11.34 8.16
C LYS A 233 -1.31 -10.47 7.66
N GLY A 234 -2.49 -11.07 7.53
CA GLY A 234 -3.68 -10.33 7.12
C GLY A 234 -3.85 -10.23 5.61
N ALA A 235 -5.07 -9.88 5.21
CA ALA A 235 -5.46 -9.64 3.83
C ALA A 235 -5.90 -8.17 3.64
N PRO A 236 -4.97 -7.21 3.57
CA PRO A 236 -5.29 -5.81 3.36
C PRO A 236 -6.03 -5.60 2.04
N HIS A 237 -6.84 -4.52 1.95
CA HIS A 237 -7.67 -4.19 0.78
C HIS A 237 -8.72 -5.25 0.43
N THR A 238 -9.17 -6.03 1.41
CA THR A 238 -10.29 -6.98 1.28
C THR A 238 -11.34 -6.73 2.34
N ARG A 239 -12.48 -7.40 2.22
CA ARG A 239 -13.53 -7.41 3.25
C ARG A 239 -13.06 -7.86 4.63
N LEU A 240 -11.95 -8.62 4.74
CA LEU A 240 -11.37 -8.99 6.04
C LEU A 240 -10.85 -7.78 6.84
N MET A 241 -10.68 -6.62 6.21
CA MET A 241 -10.31 -5.36 6.88
C MET A 241 -11.50 -4.49 7.31
N GLU A 242 -12.74 -4.94 7.11
CA GLU A 242 -13.93 -4.17 7.52
C GLU A 242 -13.94 -3.78 9.02
N PRO A 243 -13.50 -4.63 9.97
CA PRO A 243 -13.35 -4.23 11.37
C PRO A 243 -12.37 -3.05 11.57
N ALA A 244 -11.26 -3.04 10.82
CA ALA A 244 -10.29 -1.95 10.86
C ALA A 244 -10.88 -0.66 10.28
N ALA A 245 -11.59 -0.75 9.16
CA ALA A 245 -12.23 0.39 8.51
C ALA A 245 -13.29 1.04 9.41
N PHE A 246 -14.07 0.24 10.14
CA PHE A 246 -15.05 0.75 11.10
C PHE A 246 -14.39 1.55 12.22
N THR A 247 -13.28 1.05 12.77
CA THR A 247 -12.50 1.75 13.81
C THR A 247 -11.91 3.05 13.29
N PHE A 248 -11.39 3.04 12.06
CA PHE A 248 -10.73 4.19 11.44
C PHE A 248 -11.68 5.34 11.03
N ARG A 249 -12.98 5.07 10.90
CA ARG A 249 -14.01 6.08 10.55
C ARG A 249 -14.53 6.88 11.75
N LYS A 250 -14.32 6.39 12.97
CA LYS A 250 -14.75 7.05 14.20
C LYS A 250 -13.78 8.15 14.60
#